data_AF-A0A953M7C5-F1
#
_entry.id   AF-A0A953M7C5-F1
#
_cell.length_a   1.000
_cell.length_b   1.000
_cell.length_c   1.000
_cell.angle_alpha   90.00
_cell.angle_beta   90.00
_cell.angle_gamma   90.00
#
_symmetry.space_group_name_H-M   'P 1'
#
loop_
_entity.id
_entity.type
_entity.pdbx_description
1 polymer ?
#
loop_
_entity_poly.entity_id
_entity_poly.type
_entity_poly.pdbx_seq_one_letter_code
_entity_poly.pdbx_strand_id
1 'polypeptide(L)'
;MPVEAVWREYQASASEAIRNFLVEKYLHLVRYNAERIYARLPDEVDIEDLMSVGLFGLMDAIDKYDLSREVKFETFCAPRISGAILDELRSMDWVPRLVRHRSSRVEQARQQIEKELGRKATDD
;
A
#
# COMPACT_ATOMS: atom_id res chain seq x y z
N MET A 1 -18.30 10.93 -19.85
CA MET A 1 -17.37 10.27 -20.80
C MET A 1 -17.01 8.89 -20.25
N PRO A 2 -17.00 7.82 -21.06
CA PRO A 2 -16.50 6.51 -20.64
C PRO A 2 -15.03 6.62 -20.19
N VAL A 3 -14.65 5.93 -19.11
CA VAL A 3 -13.28 6.03 -18.56
C VAL A 3 -12.22 5.61 -19.58
N GLU A 4 -12.53 4.64 -20.45
CA GLU A 4 -11.62 4.23 -21.54
C GLU A 4 -11.31 5.36 -22.51
N ALA A 5 -12.29 6.22 -22.82
CA ALA A 5 -12.05 7.35 -23.72
C ALA A 5 -11.10 8.37 -23.09
N VAL A 6 -11.24 8.62 -21.78
CA VAL A 6 -10.31 9.47 -21.01
C VAL A 6 -8.89 8.92 -21.07
N TRP A 7 -8.73 7.60 -20.90
CA TRP A 7 -7.41 6.95 -20.99
C TRP A 7 -6.81 7.01 -22.39
N ARG A 8 -7.61 6.81 -23.44
CA ARG A 8 -7.14 6.95 -24.84
C ARG A 8 -6.68 8.37 -25.12
N GLU A 9 -7.44 9.37 -24.64
CA GLU A 9 -7.07 10.77 -24.78
C GLU A 9 -5.79 11.10 -23.99
N TYR A 10 -5.64 10.55 -22.79
CA TYR A 10 -4.41 10.68 -22.01
C TYR A 10 -3.20 10.10 -22.75
N GLN A 11 -3.31 8.87 -23.27
CA GLN A 11 -2.22 8.23 -24.02
C GLN A 11 -1.84 8.97 -25.30
N ALA A 12 -2.79 9.66 -25.93
CA ALA A 12 -2.54 10.45 -27.14
C ALA A 12 -1.94 11.84 -26.85
N SER A 13 -2.29 12.47 -25.73
CA SER A 13 -1.99 13.88 -25.46
C SER A 13 -0.99 14.12 -24.33
N ALA A 14 -0.83 13.16 -23.40
CA ALA A 14 -0.15 13.34 -22.12
C ALA A 14 -0.60 14.62 -21.37
N SER A 15 -1.86 15.03 -21.55
CA SER A 15 -2.40 16.26 -20.98
C SER A 15 -2.42 16.23 -19.45
N GLU A 16 -1.84 17.26 -18.84
CA GLU A 16 -1.83 17.44 -17.38
C GLU A 16 -3.27 17.53 -16.81
N ALA A 17 -4.19 18.17 -17.52
CA ALA A 17 -5.58 18.27 -17.08
C ALA A 17 -6.24 16.87 -16.99
N ILE A 18 -5.93 15.98 -17.94
CA ILE A 18 -6.46 14.62 -17.95
C ILE A 18 -5.78 13.78 -16.86
N ARG A 19 -4.46 13.95 -16.67
CA ARG A 19 -3.72 13.32 -15.58
C ARG A 19 -4.32 13.68 -14.22
N ASN A 20 -4.57 14.97 -13.97
CA ASN A 20 -5.15 15.46 -12.72
C ASN A 20 -6.56 14.88 -12.51
N PHE A 21 -7.38 14.84 -13.56
CA PHE A 21 -8.69 14.18 -13.51
C PHE A 21 -8.58 12.70 -13.13
N LEU A 22 -7.63 11.95 -13.71
CA LEU A 22 -7.40 10.54 -13.38
C LEU A 22 -6.91 10.36 -11.94
N VAL A 23 -6.00 11.23 -11.48
CA VAL A 23 -5.53 11.26 -10.08
C VAL A 23 -6.71 11.43 -9.12
N GLU A 24 -7.54 12.47 -9.33
CA GLU A 24 -8.72 12.73 -8.50
C GLU A 24 -9.70 11.55 -8.50
N LYS A 25 -9.97 10.99 -9.68
CA LYS A 25 -10.87 9.83 -9.84
C LYS A 25 -10.42 8.62 -9.02
N TYR A 26 -9.11 8.36 -8.96
CA TYR A 26 -8.54 7.17 -8.34
C TYR A 26 -7.93 7.40 -6.96
N LEU A 27 -8.01 8.62 -6.42
CA LEU A 27 -7.48 8.99 -5.10
C LEU A 27 -8.03 8.09 -3.98
N HIS A 28 -9.28 7.63 -4.08
CA HIS A 28 -9.90 6.72 -3.13
C HIS A 28 -9.14 5.38 -2.98
N LEU A 29 -8.42 4.93 -4.03
CA LEU A 29 -7.59 3.73 -3.97
C LEU A 29 -6.34 3.96 -3.13
N VAL A 30 -5.79 5.19 -3.15
CA VAL A 30 -4.67 5.56 -2.28
C VAL A 30 -5.09 5.46 -0.83
N ARG A 31 -6.22 6.10 -0.48
CA ARG A 31 -6.82 6.02 0.87
C ARG A 31 -7.02 4.58 1.31
N TYR A 32 -7.70 3.77 0.50
CA TYR A 32 -7.98 2.37 0.83
C TYR A 32 -6.70 1.56 1.10
N ASN A 33 -5.67 1.71 0.27
CA ASN A 33 -4.42 0.98 0.45
C ASN A 33 -3.61 1.51 1.65
N ALA A 34 -3.59 2.82 1.87
CA ALA A 34 -2.95 3.44 3.02
C ALA A 34 -3.59 2.98 4.34
N GLU A 35 -4.93 3.02 4.45
CA GLU A 35 -5.68 2.56 5.64
C GLU A 35 -5.38 1.09 5.98
N ARG A 36 -5.28 0.22 4.97
CA ARG A 36 -4.96 -1.21 5.17
C ARG A 36 -3.54 -1.44 5.69
N ILE A 37 -2.59 -0.62 5.25
CA ILE A 37 -1.20 -0.68 5.74
C ILE A 37 -1.14 -0.07 7.14
N TYR A 38 -1.77 1.09 7.33
CA TYR A 38 -1.86 1.83 8.59
C TYR A 38 -2.43 0.99 9.73
N ALA A 39 -3.47 0.19 9.48
CA ALA A 39 -4.08 -0.69 10.49
C ALA A 39 -3.13 -1.71 11.14
N ARG A 40 -1.89 -1.82 10.64
CA ARG A 40 -0.84 -2.72 11.12
C ARG A 40 0.34 -1.98 11.75
N LEU A 41 0.35 -0.65 11.71
CA LEU A 41 1.44 0.19 12.16
C LEU A 41 1.19 0.70 13.59
N PRO A 42 2.25 1.13 14.29
CA PRO A 42 2.15 1.89 15.53
C PRO A 42 1.47 3.26 15.33
N ASP A 43 0.96 3.85 16.41
CA ASP A 43 0.26 5.15 16.39
C ASP A 43 1.19 6.33 16.06
N GLU A 44 2.51 6.14 16.11
CA GLU A 44 3.51 7.15 15.74
C GLU A 44 3.61 7.41 14.23
N VAL A 45 3.02 6.55 13.39
CA VAL A 45 2.98 6.77 11.94
C VAL A 45 1.74 7.57 11.61
N ASP A 46 1.85 8.61 10.77
CA ASP A 46 0.70 9.35 10.28
C ASP A 46 0.15 8.72 8.99
N ILE A 47 -1.17 8.53 8.91
CA ILE A 47 -1.84 8.05 7.70
C ILE A 47 -1.77 9.07 6.55
N GLU A 48 -1.74 10.38 6.86
CA GLU A 48 -1.64 11.43 5.84
C GLU A 48 -0.29 11.38 5.11
N ASP A 49 0.79 11.03 5.81
CA ASP A 49 2.10 10.78 5.21
C ASP A 49 2.04 9.58 4.26
N LEU A 50 1.40 8.47 4.67
CA LEU A 50 1.23 7.30 3.79
C LEU A 50 0.37 7.61 2.56
N MET A 51 -0.67 8.43 2.71
CA MET A 51 -1.48 8.87 1.57
C MET A 51 -0.66 9.71 0.61
N SER A 52 0.19 10.62 1.10
CA SER A 52 1.07 11.46 0.28
C SER A 52 2.06 10.60 -0.52
N VAL A 53 2.67 9.60 0.11
CA VAL A 53 3.56 8.64 -0.56
C VAL A 53 2.79 7.81 -1.59
N GLY A 54 1.62 7.29 -1.21
CA GLY A 54 0.76 6.50 -2.08
C GLY A 54 0.27 7.28 -3.30
N LEU A 55 0.12 8.61 -3.19
CA LEU A 55 -0.22 9.49 -4.30
C LEU A 55 0.88 9.48 -5.38
N PHE A 56 2.16 9.45 -5.00
CA PHE A 56 3.25 9.28 -5.96
C PHE A 56 3.19 7.93 -6.66
N GLY A 57 2.84 6.86 -5.93
CA GLY A 57 2.62 5.53 -6.52
C GLY A 57 1.42 5.49 -7.49
N LEU A 58 0.34 6.23 -7.20
CA LEU A 58 -0.79 6.39 -8.11
C LEU A 58 -0.39 7.15 -9.38
N MET A 59 0.32 8.27 -9.21
CA MET A 59 0.82 9.09 -10.32
C MET A 59 1.70 8.26 -11.26
N ASP A 60 2.67 7.51 -10.72
CA ASP A 60 3.52 6.61 -11.50
C ASP A 60 2.70 5.50 -12.20
N ALA A 61 1.67 4.99 -11.53
CA ALA A 61 0.76 4.01 -12.13
C ALA A 61 -0.03 4.60 -13.30
N ILE A 62 -0.53 5.84 -13.19
CA ILE A 62 -1.24 6.53 -14.28
C ILE A 62 -0.31 6.68 -15.48
N ASP A 63 0.92 7.13 -15.24
CA ASP A 63 1.90 7.40 -16.30
C ASP A 63 2.34 6.12 -17.03
N LYS A 64 2.32 4.96 -16.36
CA LYS A 64 2.75 3.66 -16.91
C LYS A 64 1.60 2.72 -17.30
N TYR A 65 0.35 3.16 -17.19
CA TYR A 65 -0.78 2.29 -17.49
C TYR A 65 -0.98 2.11 -19.00
N ASP A 66 -1.17 0.86 -19.40
CA ASP A 66 -1.36 0.47 -20.78
C ASP A 66 -2.72 -0.22 -20.96
N LEU A 67 -3.63 0.49 -21.63
CA LEU A 67 -4.97 0.00 -21.99
C LEU A 67 -4.94 -1.30 -22.81
N SER A 68 -3.88 -1.56 -23.59
CA SER A 68 -3.81 -2.75 -24.46
C SER A 68 -3.64 -4.05 -23.68
N ARG A 69 -3.30 -3.97 -22.39
CA ARG A 69 -3.05 -5.14 -21.54
C ARG A 69 -4.33 -5.76 -20.96
N GLU A 70 -5.50 -5.19 -21.24
CA GLU A 70 -6.83 -5.70 -20.84
C GLU A 70 -6.99 -5.97 -19.34
N VAL A 71 -6.17 -5.33 -18.50
CA VAL A 71 -6.28 -5.38 -17.03
C VAL A 71 -6.85 -4.07 -16.54
N LYS A 72 -7.85 -4.13 -15.65
CA LYS A 72 -8.42 -2.94 -15.02
C LYS A 72 -7.34 -2.10 -14.32
N PHE A 73 -7.41 -0.78 -14.45
CA PHE A 73 -6.46 0.13 -13.83
C PHE A 73 -6.34 -0.08 -12.32
N GLU A 74 -7.46 -0.31 -11.64
CA GLU A 74 -7.53 -0.55 -10.19
C GLU A 74 -6.70 -1.77 -9.78
N THR A 75 -6.72 -2.84 -10.59
CA THR A 75 -5.91 -4.05 -10.38
C THR A 75 -4.42 -3.76 -10.61
N PHE A 76 -4.11 -2.93 -11.61
CA PHE A 76 -2.74 -2.57 -11.97
C PHE A 76 -2.08 -1.60 -10.96
N CYS A 77 -2.83 -0.63 -10.44
CA CYS A 77 -2.30 0.44 -9.61
C CYS A 77 -2.15 0.04 -8.14
N ALA A 78 -3.01 -0.85 -7.62
CA ALA A 78 -2.98 -1.29 -6.23
C ALA A 78 -1.58 -1.73 -5.74
N PRO A 79 -0.86 -2.65 -6.42
CA PRO A 79 0.48 -3.05 -5.99
C PRO A 79 1.52 -1.92 -6.08
N ARG A 80 1.33 -0.93 -6.95
CA ARG A 80 2.25 0.23 -7.08
C ARG A 80 2.08 1.22 -5.94
N ILE A 81 0.82 1.53 -5.60
CA ILE A 81 0.48 2.36 -4.45
C ILE A 81 1.02 1.72 -3.17
N SER A 82 0.72 0.43 -2.94
CA SER A 82 1.24 -0.29 -1.78
C SER A 82 2.77 -0.39 -1.79
N GLY A 83 3.38 -0.59 -2.95
CA GLY A 83 4.83 -0.64 -3.12
C GLY A 83 5.49 0.66 -2.66
N ALA A 84 5.04 1.80 -3.17
CA ALA A 84 5.55 3.11 -2.80
C ALA A 84 5.46 3.36 -1.27
N ILE A 85 4.31 3.06 -0.67
CA ILE A 85 4.12 3.21 0.78
C ILE A 85 5.07 2.29 1.57
N LEU A 86 5.21 1.03 1.16
CA LEU A 86 6.07 0.07 1.85
C LEU A 86 7.55 0.42 1.70
N ASP A 87 7.96 0.98 0.57
CA ASP A 87 9.33 1.44 0.34
C ASP A 87 9.67 2.63 1.25
N GLU A 88 8.77 3.58 1.44
CA GLU A 88 8.97 4.68 2.40
C GLU A 88 9.00 4.18 3.85
N LEU A 89 8.09 3.28 4.23
CA LEU A 89 8.12 2.69 5.57
C LEU A 89 9.39 1.87 5.84
N ARG A 90 10.05 1.34 4.80
CA ARG A 90 11.36 0.70 4.93
C ARG A 90 12.47 1.72 5.11
N SER A 91 12.43 2.84 4.39
CA SER A 91 13.43 3.92 4.53
C SER A 91 13.40 4.54 5.94
N MET A 92 12.23 4.57 6.57
CA MET A 92 12.00 5.04 7.95
C MET A 92 12.22 3.98 9.05
N ASP A 93 12.67 2.76 8.70
CA ASP A 93 12.84 1.63 9.62
C ASP A 93 11.55 1.12 10.31
N TRP A 94 10.37 1.52 9.87
CA TRP A 94 9.10 1.08 10.47
C TRP A 94 8.77 -0.38 10.17
N VAL A 95 9.01 -0.85 8.93
CA VAL A 95 8.73 -2.25 8.56
C VAL A 95 9.56 -3.25 9.38
N PRO A 96 10.91 -3.09 9.51
CA PRO A 96 11.70 -3.96 10.37
C PRO A 96 11.33 -3.89 11.86
N ARG A 97 10.92 -2.71 12.37
CA ARG A 97 10.44 -2.55 13.75
C ARG A 97 9.15 -3.34 13.98
N LEU A 98 8.19 -3.26 13.06
CA LEU A 98 6.92 -3.98 13.16
C LEU A 98 7.13 -5.51 13.19
N VAL A 99 7.99 -6.03 12.31
CA VAL A 99 8.34 -7.45 12.28
C VAL A 99 8.96 -7.88 13.62
N ARG A 100 9.96 -7.12 14.12
CA ARG A 100 10.59 -7.38 15.41
C ARG A 100 9.59 -7.38 16.57
N HIS A 101 8.67 -6.42 16.59
CA HIS A 101 7.64 -6.34 17.62
C HIS A 101 6.70 -7.56 17.59
N ARG A 102 6.27 -8.01 16.41
CA ARG A 102 5.44 -9.22 16.26
C ARG A 102 6.18 -10.48 16.69
N SER A 103 7.44 -10.65 16.28
CA SER A 103 8.28 -11.77 16.70
C SER A 103 8.43 -11.82 18.22
N SER A 104 8.65 -10.66 18.86
CA SER A 104 8.73 -10.59 20.33
C SER A 104 7.43 -11.00 21.02
N ARG A 105 6.26 -10.64 20.47
CA ARG A 105 4.96 -11.03 21.04
C ARG A 105 4.69 -12.53 20.91
N VAL A 106 5.06 -13.12 19.76
CA VAL A 106 4.98 -14.57 19.56
C VAL A 106 5.87 -15.30 20.57
N GLU A 107 7.11 -14.83 20.73
CA GLU A 107 8.06 -15.41 21.68
C GLU A 107 7.56 -15.32 23.14
N GLN A 108 6.98 -14.18 23.53
CA GLN A 108 6.38 -14.02 24.87
C GLN A 108 5.21 -15.00 25.09
N ALA A 109 4.33 -15.17 24.10
CA ALA A 109 3.23 -16.13 24.19
C ALA A 109 3.76 -17.56 24.31
N ARG A 110 4.79 -17.90 23.55
CA ARG A 110 5.50 -19.19 23.62
C ARG A 110 6.01 -19.46 25.02
N GLN A 111 6.76 -18.53 25.60
CA GLN A 111 7.34 -18.68 26.94
C GLN A 111 6.27 -18.84 28.03
N GLN A 112 5.15 -18.13 27.91
CA GLN A 112 4.04 -18.25 28.85
C GLN A 112 3.43 -19.66 28.83
N ILE A 113 3.17 -20.21 27.64
CA ILE A 113 2.64 -21.57 27.47
C ILE A 113 3.64 -22.61 27.99
N GLU A 114 4.93 -22.44 27.69
CA GLU A 114 5.98 -23.35 28.16
C GLU A 114 6.07 -23.39 29.69
N LYS A 115 5.93 -22.22 30.32
CA LYS A 115 5.91 -22.10 31.79
C LYS A 115 4.68 -22.75 32.41
N GLU A 116 3.52 -22.64 31.78
CA GLU A 116 2.27 -23.25 32.26
C GLU A 116 2.24 -24.77 32.10
N LEU A 117 2.73 -25.29 30.97
CA LEU A 117 2.66 -26.72 30.65
C LEU A 117 3.90 -27.53 31.07
N GLY A 118 4.99 -26.86 31.45
CA GLY A 118 6.26 -27.50 31.81
C GLY A 118 6.94 -28.24 30.64
N ARG A 119 6.52 -27.95 29.39
CA ARG A 119 7.02 -28.54 28.15
C ARG A 119 7.05 -27.50 27.05
N LYS A 120 7.86 -27.73 26.01
CA LYS A 120 7.95 -26.82 24.85
C LYS A 120 6.58 -26.60 24.20
N ALA A 121 6.32 -25.36 23.81
CA ALA A 121 5.13 -25.00 23.05
C ALA A 121 5.29 -25.46 21.59
N THR A 122 4.19 -25.94 21.03
CA THR A 122 4.07 -26.35 19.63
C THR A 122 3.69 -25.16 18.76
N ASP A 123 3.88 -25.29 17.44
CA ASP A 123 3.48 -24.25 16.48
C ASP A 123 1.96 -24.23 16.22
N ASP A 124 1.28 -25.35 16.54
CA ASP A 124 -0.19 -25.48 16.64
C ASP A 124 -0.68 -25.08 18.04
#